data_AF-A0A941AR45-F1
#
_entry.id   AF-A0A941AR45-F1
#
_cell.length_a   1.000
_cell.length_b   1.000
_cell.length_c   1.000
_cell.angle_alpha   90.00
_cell.angle_beta   90.00
_cell.angle_gamma   90.00
#
_symmetry.space_group_name_H-M   'P 1'
#
loop_
_entity.id
_entity.type
_entity.pdbx_description
1 polymer ?
#
loop_
_entity_poly.entity_id
_entity_poly.type
_entity_poly.pdbx_seq_one_letter_code
_entity_poly.pdbx_strand_id
1 'polypeptide(L)'
;MAADYLIGRLTVNYAIDTIALAYKVQGRFSYVDLGHGDSIEVENEGDYKEVSIQNVIETTVDNCSERHTFFNLGQSMYEGVRARVRLNPNTSKLIEENRRKYFIKQLFKQVEAGGLSQQDAVETLLKWETDFEE
;
A
#
# COMPACT_ATOMS: atom_id res chain seq x y z
N MET A 1 -4.71 28.40 6.82
CA MET A 1 -5.24 27.10 7.30
C MET A 1 -4.10 26.12 7.23
N ALA A 2 -3.61 25.61 8.36
CA ALA A 2 -2.58 24.59 8.35
C ALA A 2 -3.19 23.35 7.70
N ALA A 3 -2.61 22.85 6.62
CA ALA A 3 -3.05 21.60 6.04
C ALA A 3 -2.65 20.48 7.00
N ASP A 4 -3.64 19.71 7.49
CA ASP A 4 -3.37 18.59 8.39
C ASP A 4 -2.69 17.47 7.60
N TYR A 5 -1.39 17.30 7.82
CA TYR A 5 -0.63 16.18 7.29
C TYR A 5 -0.62 15.04 8.30
N LEU A 6 -0.79 13.81 7.81
CA LEU A 6 -0.38 12.62 8.55
C LEU A 6 1.11 12.41 8.37
N ILE A 7 1.84 12.22 9.46
CA ILE A 7 3.29 12.00 9.44
C ILE A 7 3.58 10.56 9.87
N GLY A 8 4.32 9.84 9.03
CA GLY A 8 4.62 8.44 9.24
C GLY A 8 5.80 7.97 8.42
N ARG A 9 5.89 6.66 8.20
CA ARG A 9 6.86 6.03 7.29
C ARG A 9 6.13 5.30 6.19
N LEU A 10 6.65 5.40 4.97
CA LEU A 10 6.08 4.67 3.83
C LEU A 10 6.39 3.18 3.94
N THR A 11 5.46 2.36 3.49
CA THR A 11 5.65 0.93 3.28
C THR A 11 4.91 0.50 2.01
N VAL A 12 5.46 -0.48 1.30
CA VAL A 12 4.94 -0.93 0.00
C VAL A 12 4.54 -2.40 0.09
N ASN A 13 3.32 -2.70 -0.35
CA ASN A 13 2.85 -4.06 -0.55
C ASN A 13 2.90 -4.41 -2.05
N TYR A 14 3.98 -5.06 -2.46
CA TYR A 14 4.23 -5.51 -3.85
C TYR A 14 3.29 -6.59 -4.35
N ALA A 15 2.58 -7.31 -3.47
CA ALA A 15 1.65 -8.34 -3.94
C ALA A 15 0.47 -7.71 -4.71
N ILE A 16 0.13 -6.46 -4.35
CA ILE A 16 -1.03 -5.71 -4.85
C ILE A 16 -0.66 -4.30 -5.32
N ASP A 17 0.65 -3.99 -5.39
CA ASP A 17 1.20 -2.68 -5.76
C ASP A 17 0.52 -1.50 -5.04
N THR A 18 0.34 -1.63 -3.72
CA THR A 18 -0.20 -0.54 -2.89
C THR A 18 0.86 0.03 -1.95
N ILE A 19 0.77 1.33 -1.69
CA ILE A 19 1.61 2.02 -0.72
C ILE A 19 0.75 2.34 0.49
N ALA A 20 1.31 2.23 1.68
CA ALA A 20 0.68 2.69 2.90
C ALA A 20 1.61 3.63 3.69
N LEU A 21 1.01 4.52 4.47
CA LEU A 21 1.68 5.27 5.51
C LEU A 21 1.48 4.55 6.84
N ALA A 22 2.56 4.09 7.46
CA ALA A 22 2.58 3.63 8.84
C ALA A 22 2.79 4.83 9.77
N TYR A 23 1.79 5.19 10.56
CA TYR A 23 1.82 6.35 11.46
C TYR A 23 1.44 5.93 12.90
N LYS A 24 1.84 6.73 13.89
CA LYS A 24 1.54 6.43 15.30
C LYS A 24 0.29 7.15 15.79
N VAL A 25 -0.64 6.39 16.35
CA VAL A 25 -1.83 6.89 17.07
C VAL A 25 -1.80 6.30 18.47
N GLN A 26 -1.76 7.15 19.50
CA GLN A 26 -1.75 6.72 20.91
C GLN A 26 -0.67 5.65 21.22
N GLY A 27 0.51 5.78 20.61
CA GLY A 27 1.64 4.86 20.81
C GLY A 27 1.58 3.56 20.00
N ARG A 28 0.50 3.30 19.25
CA ARG A 28 0.35 2.14 18.37
C ARG A 28 0.52 2.54 16.92
N PHE A 29 1.00 1.60 16.09
CA PHE A 29 1.06 1.83 14.65
C PHE A 29 -0.30 1.58 14.02
N SER A 30 -0.75 2.54 13.24
CA SER A 30 -1.88 2.46 12.33
C SER A 30 -1.37 2.62 10.90
N TYR A 31 -2.13 2.09 9.95
CA TYR A 31 -1.78 2.11 8.54
C TYR A 31 -2.92 2.79 7.77
N VAL A 32 -2.56 3.57 6.76
CA VAL A 32 -3.52 4.10 5.79
C VAL A 32 -2.94 3.90 4.41
N ASP A 33 -3.74 3.32 3.52
CA ASP A 33 -3.33 3.11 2.15
C ASP A 33 -3.41 4.41 1.36
N LEU A 34 -2.45 4.59 0.46
CA LEU A 34 -2.25 5.78 -0.34
C LEU A 34 -2.52 5.44 -1.81
N GLY A 35 -3.15 6.37 -2.51
CA GLY A 35 -3.42 6.26 -3.94
C GLY A 35 -3.13 7.57 -4.67
N HIS A 36 -3.40 7.58 -5.99
CA HIS A 36 -2.95 8.65 -6.88
C HIS A 36 -3.51 10.05 -6.55
N GLY A 37 -4.58 10.15 -5.75
CA GLY A 37 -5.14 11.43 -5.34
C GLY A 37 -4.53 12.01 -4.06
N ASP A 38 -3.69 11.25 -3.35
CA ASP A 38 -3.02 11.69 -2.14
C ASP A 38 -1.74 12.46 -2.46
N SER A 39 -1.44 13.49 -1.67
CA SER A 39 -0.18 14.22 -1.77
C SER A 39 0.82 13.60 -0.81
N ILE A 40 1.95 13.10 -1.34
CA ILE A 40 3.00 12.43 -0.58
C ILE A 40 4.26 13.27 -0.68
N GLU A 41 4.82 13.64 0.47
CA GLU A 41 6.09 14.33 0.53
C GLU A 41 7.04 13.57 1.45
N VAL A 42 8.22 13.21 0.95
CA VAL A 42 9.23 12.42 1.68
C VAL A 42 10.34 13.31 2.22
N GLU A 43 10.83 12.97 3.41
CA GLU A 43 11.95 13.66 4.05
C GLU A 43 13.25 13.36 3.29
N ASN A 44 13.95 14.41 2.85
CA ASN A 44 15.22 14.35 2.15
C ASN A 44 16.10 15.53 2.59
N GLU A 45 17.23 15.23 3.25
CA GLU A 45 18.25 16.21 3.68
C GLU A 45 17.70 17.39 4.51
N GLY A 46 16.63 17.16 5.29
CA GLY A 46 16.01 18.17 6.15
C GLY A 46 14.84 18.93 5.50
N ASP A 47 14.57 18.69 4.22
CA ASP A 47 13.40 19.19 3.50
C ASP A 47 12.41 18.07 3.15
N TYR A 48 11.22 18.45 2.68
CA TYR A 48 10.21 17.54 2.15
C TYR A 48 10.10 17.71 0.63
N LYS A 49 10.22 16.60 -0.11
CA LYS A 49 10.08 16.56 -1.57
C LYS A 49 8.85 15.75 -1.96
N GLU A 50 8.03 16.32 -2.83
CA GLU A 50 6.85 15.64 -3.35
C GLU A 50 7.25 14.43 -4.21
N VAL A 51 6.54 13.32 -4.03
CA VAL A 51 6.71 12.08 -4.80
C VAL A 51 5.35 11.52 -5.19
N SER A 52 5.28 10.90 -6.37
CA SER A 52 4.08 10.21 -6.82
C SER A 52 4.05 8.77 -6.31
N ILE A 53 2.85 8.18 -6.25
CA ILE A 53 2.64 6.74 -6.03
C ILE A 53 3.49 5.91 -7.01
N GLN A 54 3.49 6.28 -8.30
CA GLN A 54 4.24 5.56 -9.32
C GLN A 54 5.74 5.60 -9.03
N ASN A 55 6.28 6.76 -8.68
CA ASN A 55 7.69 6.90 -8.35
C ASN A 55 8.05 6.05 -7.14
N VAL A 56 7.19 5.97 -6.13
CA VAL A 56 7.42 5.14 -4.95
C VAL A 56 7.46 3.65 -5.30
N ILE A 57 6.60 3.17 -6.20
CA ILE A 57 6.58 1.75 -6.61
C ILE A 57 7.77 1.42 -7.52
N GLU A 58 8.04 2.25 -8.53
CA GLU A 58 9.00 1.94 -9.59
C GLU A 58 10.45 2.22 -9.23
N THR A 59 10.71 3.15 -8.30
CA THR A 59 12.08 3.47 -7.88
C THR A 59 12.56 2.43 -6.87
N THR A 60 13.19 1.37 -7.37
CA THR A 60 13.65 0.25 -6.56
C THR A 60 15.15 0.25 -6.33
N VAL A 61 15.59 -0.43 -5.27
CA VAL A 61 16.99 -0.70 -4.96
C VAL A 61 17.49 -1.70 -6.01
N ASP A 62 18.50 -1.31 -6.76
CA ASP A 62 19.23 -2.19 -7.67
C ASP A 62 20.58 -2.63 -7.06
N ASN A 63 21.40 -3.31 -7.86
CA ASN A 63 22.74 -3.78 -7.43
C ASN A 63 23.77 -2.65 -7.29
N CYS A 64 23.49 -1.46 -7.82
CA CYS A 64 24.39 -0.32 -7.83
C CYS A 64 24.00 0.75 -6.78
N SER A 65 22.83 0.61 -6.16
CA SER A 65 22.33 1.51 -5.12
C SER A 65 23.21 1.48 -3.88
N GLU A 66 23.51 2.66 -3.32
CA GLU A 66 24.24 2.80 -2.05
C GLU A 66 23.48 2.18 -0.86
N ARG A 67 22.17 1.98 -0.99
CA ARG A 67 21.32 1.34 0.02
C ARG A 67 21.20 -0.17 -0.19
N HIS A 68 21.91 -0.75 -1.15
CA HIS A 68 21.82 -2.16 -1.49
C HIS A 68 22.20 -3.08 -0.33
N THR A 69 21.32 -4.03 -0.06
CA THR A 69 21.55 -5.18 0.81
C THR A 69 20.93 -6.42 0.14
N PHE A 70 21.33 -7.60 0.58
CA PHE A 70 20.73 -8.85 0.09
C PHE A 70 19.19 -8.89 0.27
N PHE A 71 18.66 -8.22 1.30
CA PHE A 71 17.23 -8.30 1.66
C PHE A 71 16.34 -7.24 1.01
N ASN A 72 16.91 -6.21 0.38
CA ASN A 72 16.13 -5.11 -0.19
C ASN A 72 16.29 -4.95 -1.70
N LEU A 73 17.01 -5.83 -2.38
CA LEU A 73 17.06 -5.84 -3.85
C LEU A 73 15.64 -5.93 -4.43
N GLY A 74 15.28 -4.99 -5.30
CA GLY A 74 13.95 -4.87 -5.88
C GLY A 74 12.88 -4.22 -4.98
N GLN A 75 13.20 -3.90 -3.73
CA GLN A 75 12.32 -3.10 -2.86
C GLN A 75 12.43 -1.62 -3.22
N SER A 76 11.44 -0.84 -2.82
CA SER A 76 11.34 0.58 -3.07
C SER A 76 12.43 1.30 -2.29
N MET A 77 13.09 2.26 -2.93
CA MET A 77 14.02 3.18 -2.28
C MET A 77 13.35 4.04 -1.20
N TYR A 78 12.01 4.11 -1.23
CA TYR A 78 11.18 4.85 -0.28
C TYR A 78 10.65 3.99 0.87
N GLU A 79 10.90 2.67 0.88
CA GLU A 79 10.49 1.80 1.99
C GLU A 79 11.11 2.30 3.31
N GLY A 80 10.25 2.50 4.32
CA GLY A 80 10.64 3.02 5.63
C GLY A 80 11.00 4.51 5.66
N VAL A 81 11.02 5.23 4.53
CA VAL A 81 11.31 6.67 4.48
C VAL A 81 10.20 7.44 5.19
N ARG A 82 10.58 8.44 5.98
CA ARG A 82 9.62 9.31 6.66
C ARG A 82 8.91 10.18 5.64
N ALA A 83 7.59 10.24 5.72
CA ALA A 83 6.76 11.03 4.84
C ALA A 83 5.71 11.81 5.62
N ARG A 84 5.29 12.92 5.03
CA ARG A 84 4.05 13.61 5.39
C ARG A 84 3.08 13.48 4.23
N VAL A 85 1.83 13.14 4.54
CA VAL A 85 0.82 12.83 3.54
C VAL A 85 -0.43 13.64 3.81
N ARG A 86 -1.00 14.21 2.76
CA ARG A 86 -2.37 14.77 2.79
C ARG A 86 -3.29 13.81 2.06
N LEU A 87 -4.26 13.28 2.80
CA LEU A 87 -5.22 12.31 2.28
C LEU A 87 -6.30 13.01 1.45
N ASN A 88 -6.68 12.37 0.35
CA ASN A 88 -7.83 12.67 -0.46
C ASN A 88 -8.94 11.66 -0.16
N PRO A 89 -10.09 12.08 0.42
CA PRO A 89 -11.15 11.16 0.82
C PRO A 89 -11.70 10.28 -0.31
N ASN A 90 -11.61 10.72 -1.57
CA ASN A 90 -12.08 9.94 -2.71
C ASN A 90 -11.13 8.78 -3.06
N THR A 91 -9.88 8.86 -2.63
CA THR A 91 -8.85 7.88 -2.94
C THR A 91 -8.99 6.60 -2.12
N SER A 92 -9.38 6.70 -0.84
CA SER A 92 -9.55 5.54 0.03
C SER A 92 -10.61 4.55 -0.49
N LYS A 93 -11.77 5.04 -0.96
CA LYS A 93 -12.81 4.19 -1.56
C LYS A 93 -12.32 3.40 -2.77
N LEU A 94 -11.54 4.04 -3.64
CA LEU A 94 -10.99 3.38 -4.84
C LEU A 94 -9.99 2.29 -4.49
N ILE A 95 -9.20 2.47 -3.42
CA ILE A 95 -8.23 1.46 -2.97
C ILE A 95 -8.95 0.21 -2.44
N GLU A 96 -10.00 0.39 -1.64
CA GLU A 96 -10.80 -0.73 -1.11
C GLU A 96 -11.41 -1.56 -2.24
N GLU A 97 -12.01 -0.90 -3.24
CA GLU A 97 -12.56 -1.58 -4.42
C GLU A 97 -11.50 -2.36 -5.20
N ASN A 98 -10.32 -1.79 -5.41
CA ASN A 98 -9.23 -2.45 -6.14
C ASN A 98 -8.67 -3.64 -5.38
N ARG A 99 -8.54 -3.54 -4.05
CA ARG A 99 -8.15 -4.67 -3.19
C ARG A 99 -9.16 -5.80 -3.28
N ARG A 100 -10.45 -5.49 -3.20
CA ARG A 100 -11.52 -6.50 -3.36
C ARG A 100 -11.40 -7.22 -4.70
N LYS A 101 -11.27 -6.49 -5.81
CA LYS A 101 -11.07 -7.10 -7.16
C LYS A 101 -9.83 -7.99 -7.22
N TYR A 102 -8.72 -7.57 -6.62
CA TYR A 102 -7.50 -8.38 -6.57
C TYR A 102 -7.71 -9.69 -5.81
N PHE A 103 -8.28 -9.64 -4.61
CA PHE A 103 -8.48 -10.82 -3.79
C PHE A 103 -9.41 -11.83 -4.46
N ILE A 104 -10.49 -11.35 -5.09
CA ILE A 104 -11.38 -12.18 -5.91
C ILE A 104 -10.60 -12.86 -7.04
N LYS A 105 -9.75 -12.13 -7.76
CA LYS A 105 -8.93 -12.68 -8.85
C LYS A 105 -7.95 -13.74 -8.34
N GLN A 106 -7.33 -13.54 -7.18
CA GLN A 106 -6.42 -14.54 -6.59
C GLN A 106 -7.17 -15.80 -6.17
N LEU A 107 -8.37 -15.65 -5.62
CA LEU A 107 -9.22 -16.78 -5.24
C LEU A 107 -9.55 -17.67 -6.45
N PHE A 108 -9.97 -17.06 -7.57
CA PHE A 108 -10.24 -17.82 -8.80
C PHE A 108 -8.99 -18.49 -9.37
N LYS A 109 -7.82 -17.84 -9.32
CA LYS A 109 -6.55 -18.48 -9.71
C LYS A 109 -6.24 -19.71 -8.87
N GLN A 110 -6.52 -19.70 -7.56
CA GLN A 110 -6.32 -20.86 -6.70
C GLN A 110 -7.25 -22.01 -7.06
N VAL A 111 -8.48 -21.70 -7.46
CA VAL A 111 -9.43 -22.69 -7.98
C VAL A 111 -8.93 -23.30 -9.29
N GLU A 112 -8.50 -22.47 -10.24
CA GLU A 112 -7.96 -22.93 -11.54
C GLU A 112 -6.70 -23.80 -11.36
N ALA A 113 -5.87 -23.48 -10.37
CA ALA A 113 -4.68 -24.26 -10.03
C ALA A 113 -4.98 -25.55 -9.25
N GLY A 114 -6.24 -25.81 -8.89
CA GLY A 114 -6.66 -26.96 -8.08
C GLY A 114 -6.24 -26.87 -6.61
N GLY A 115 -5.80 -25.70 -6.14
CA GLY A 115 -5.43 -25.45 -4.75
C GLY A 115 -6.63 -25.15 -3.84
N LEU A 116 -7.78 -24.85 -4.42
CA LEU A 116 -9.04 -24.57 -3.72
C LEU A 116 -10.21 -25.18 -4.50
N SER A 117 -11.21 -25.75 -3.81
CA SER A 117 -12.43 -26.20 -4.50
C SER A 117 -13.28 -24.99 -4.90
N GLN A 118 -14.13 -25.16 -5.93
CA GLN A 118 -15.09 -24.11 -6.31
C GLN A 118 -16.03 -23.73 -5.15
N GLN A 119 -16.40 -24.71 -4.32
CA GLN A 119 -17.32 -24.52 -3.22
C GLN A 119 -16.68 -23.67 -2.10
N ASP A 120 -15.43 -23.97 -1.74
CA ASP A 120 -14.67 -23.20 -0.73
C ASP A 120 -14.41 -21.76 -1.20
N ALA A 121 -14.21 -21.55 -2.50
CA ALA A 121 -14.07 -20.22 -3.08
C ALA A 121 -15.38 -19.41 -2.97
N VAL A 122 -16.53 -20.02 -3.27
CA VAL A 122 -17.82 -19.36 -3.13
C VAL A 122 -18.11 -19.00 -1.66
N GLU A 123 -17.83 -19.90 -0.72
CA GLU A 123 -17.99 -19.61 0.72
C GLU A 123 -17.08 -18.46 1.18
N THR A 124 -15.86 -18.40 0.65
CA THR A 124 -14.92 -17.30 0.95
C THR A 124 -15.43 -15.97 0.41
N LEU A 125 -15.97 -15.94 -0.81
CA LEU A 125 -16.58 -14.74 -1.40
C LEU A 125 -17.77 -14.24 -0.58
N LEU A 126 -18.65 -15.15 -0.18
CA LEU A 126 -19.84 -14.81 0.62
C LEU A 126 -19.47 -14.23 1.98
N LYS A 127 -18.44 -14.75 2.63
CA LYS A 127 -17.90 -14.19 3.88
C LYS A 127 -17.36 -12.78 3.68
N TRP A 128 -16.57 -12.56 2.62
CA TRP A 128 -16.08 -11.22 2.31
C TRP A 128 -17.24 -10.25 2.07
N GLU A 129 -18.28 -10.66 1.34
CA GLU A 129 -19.46 -9.82 1.12
C GLU A 129 -20.17 -9.41 2.41
N THR A 130 -20.18 -10.28 3.43
CA THR A 130 -20.78 -9.97 4.73
C THR A 130 -19.87 -9.06 5.58
N ASP A 131 -18.55 -9.26 5.53
CA ASP A 131 -17.58 -8.43 6.26
C ASP A 131 -17.44 -6.99 5.69
N PHE A 132 -17.91 -6.74 4.47
CA PHE A 132 -17.85 -5.42 3.80
C PHE A 132 -19.15 -4.61 3.88
N GLU A 133 -20.25 -5.17 4.40
CA GLU A 133 -21.54 -4.47 4.57
C GLU A 133 -21.78 -3.91 5.99
N GLU A 134 -20.90 -4.22 6.96
CA GLU A 134 -20.87 -3.63 8.31
C GLU A 134 -19.87 -2.46 8.43
#